data_AF-A0A7C7LN20-F1
#
_entry.id   AF-A0A7C7LN20-F1
#
_cell.length_a   1.000
_cell.length_b   1.000
_cell.length_c   1.000
_cell.angle_alpha   90.00
_cell.angle_beta   90.00
_cell.angle_gamma   90.00
#
_symmetry.space_group_name_H-M   'P 1'
#
loop_
_entity.id
_entity.type
_entity.pdbx_description
1 polymer ?
#
loop_
_entity_poly.entity_id
_entity_poly.type
_entity_poly.pdbx_seq_one_letter_code
_entity_poly.pdbx_strand_id
1 'polypeptide(L)'
;MDRMSRCCSPVLCASMSRISWLRQHAFISTLPLANYRNGETHNRRVSMSRQKLRIHTMPDKPSQTLSVAPLEAPFGVRVDNLDLRGNINERLIENLADLLYRHRILVINNQSLDHAQYYHFGQQWGRLIRHVLDYLRVPGYPEMMAIGNTQEKDRDAATRNGAVHWHTDGSYKIEPTTVTMLYARVAPKLGGETLFNDMVAAYKALEPQQQKLA
;
A
#
# COMPACT_ATOMS: atom_id res chain seq x y z
N MET A 1 -1.08 0.07 34.42
CA MET A 1 0.03 -0.49 33.64
C MET A 1 -0.56 -1.41 32.57
N ASP A 2 0.12 -1.53 31.42
CA ASP A 2 -0.25 -2.24 30.17
C ASP A 2 -1.12 -1.52 29.11
N ARG A 3 -0.46 -0.64 28.33
CA ARG A 3 -0.77 -0.37 26.90
C ARG A 3 0.51 -0.09 26.10
N MET A 4 1.52 -0.95 26.21
CA MET A 4 2.73 -0.92 25.39
C MET A 4 2.72 -2.08 24.40
N SER A 5 1.86 -1.99 23.39
CA SER A 5 1.92 -2.81 22.18
C SER A 5 1.08 -2.12 21.10
N ARG A 6 1.54 -0.95 20.64
CA ARG A 6 1.01 -0.32 19.43
C ARG A 6 1.66 -1.03 18.25
N CYS A 7 0.90 -1.92 17.61
CA CYS A 7 1.36 -2.69 16.47
C CYS A 7 1.73 -1.78 15.29
N CYS A 8 2.99 -1.88 14.85
CA CYS A 8 3.45 -1.31 13.59
C CYS A 8 2.72 -2.04 12.44
N SER A 9 2.07 -1.30 11.57
CA SER A 9 1.30 -1.88 10.47
C SER A 9 1.76 -1.25 9.16
N PRO A 10 2.37 -2.00 8.23
CA PRO A 10 2.60 -1.52 6.89
C PRO A 10 1.29 -1.08 6.25
N VAL A 11 1.27 0.16 5.77
CA VAL A 11 0.19 0.69 4.93
C VAL A 11 0.73 0.80 3.52
N LEU A 12 0.05 0.13 2.59
CA LEU A 12 0.34 0.23 1.17
C LEU A 12 -0.77 1.01 0.48
N CYS A 13 -0.38 1.91 -0.42
CA CYS A 13 -1.28 2.65 -1.28
C CYS A 13 -0.85 2.47 -2.74
N ALA A 14 -1.80 2.22 -3.63
CA ALA A 14 -1.57 2.19 -5.06
C ALA A 14 -1.95 3.52 -5.72
N SER A 15 -1.06 4.03 -6.56
CA SER A 15 -1.22 5.27 -7.33
C SER A 15 -1.48 5.01 -8.82
N MET A 16 -1.37 3.76 -9.28
CA MET A 16 -1.61 3.36 -10.68
C MET A 16 -2.60 2.19 -10.80
N SER A 17 -2.93 1.82 -12.04
CA SER A 17 -3.74 0.65 -12.34
C SER A 17 -2.96 -0.66 -12.19
N ARG A 18 -3.67 -1.77 -11.91
CA ARG A 18 -3.10 -3.13 -11.88
C ARG A 18 -2.44 -3.53 -13.20
N ILE A 19 -2.95 -3.05 -14.33
CA ILE A 19 -2.39 -3.33 -15.66
C ILE A 19 -0.99 -2.75 -15.78
N SER A 20 -0.76 -1.54 -15.24
CA SER A 20 0.56 -0.92 -15.20
C SER A 20 1.55 -1.71 -14.34
N TRP A 21 1.09 -2.24 -13.20
CA TRP A 21 1.89 -3.09 -12.33
C TRP A 21 2.27 -4.42 -12.98
N LEU A 22 1.31 -5.11 -13.60
CA LEU A 22 1.57 -6.36 -14.32
C LEU A 22 2.57 -6.16 -15.46
N ARG A 23 2.51 -5.05 -16.20
CA ARG A 23 3.48 -4.74 -17.27
C ARG A 23 4.91 -4.57 -16.74
N GLN A 24 5.08 -4.07 -15.52
CA GLN A 24 6.39 -3.96 -14.87
C GLN A 24 6.90 -5.32 -14.33
N HIS A 25 6.01 -6.31 -14.15
CA HIS A 25 6.31 -7.64 -13.62
C HIS A 25 6.28 -8.76 -14.69
N ALA A 26 5.85 -8.45 -15.92
CA ALA A 26 5.64 -9.40 -17.03
C ALA A 26 6.92 -9.95 -17.68
N PHE A 27 8.04 -10.03 -16.97
CA PHE A 27 9.15 -10.93 -17.34
C PHE A 27 9.08 -12.29 -16.64
N ILE A 28 8.08 -12.50 -15.78
CA ILE A 28 7.83 -13.76 -15.09
C ILE A 28 6.32 -14.02 -15.20
N SER A 29 5.93 -15.24 -15.56
CA SER A 29 4.55 -15.74 -15.73
C SER A 29 3.85 -15.42 -17.08
N THR A 30 3.96 -16.39 -17.99
CA THR A 30 3.08 -16.61 -19.15
C THR A 30 1.77 -17.25 -18.69
N LEU A 31 0.80 -16.44 -18.24
CA LEU A 31 -0.59 -16.89 -18.10
C LEU A 31 -1.52 -15.96 -18.89
N PRO A 32 -2.50 -16.51 -19.63
CA PRO A 32 -3.30 -15.75 -20.57
C PRO A 32 -4.20 -14.74 -19.84
N LEU A 33 -4.26 -13.54 -20.39
CA LEU A 33 -5.19 -12.47 -20.04
C LEU A 33 -6.64 -12.99 -20.18
N ALA A 34 -7.21 -13.53 -19.12
CA ALA A 34 -8.61 -13.91 -19.11
C ALA A 34 -9.50 -12.67 -19.00
N ASN A 35 -10.06 -12.26 -20.14
CA ASN A 35 -11.27 -11.48 -20.36
C ASN A 35 -11.62 -10.39 -19.33
N TYR A 36 -10.95 -9.24 -19.44
CA TYR A 36 -11.46 -7.97 -18.92
C TYR A 36 -12.57 -7.47 -19.85
N ARG A 37 -13.83 -7.80 -19.55
CA ARG A 37 -15.00 -7.23 -20.26
C ARG A 37 -15.41 -5.90 -19.62
N ASN A 38 -15.47 -4.86 -20.45
CA ASN A 38 -16.05 -3.57 -20.12
C ASN A 38 -17.57 -3.69 -19.88
N GLY A 39 -18.06 -3.01 -18.85
CA GLY A 39 -19.45 -2.59 -18.69
C GLY A 39 -20.41 -3.60 -18.05
N GLU A 40 -20.89 -3.32 -16.85
CA GLU A 40 -22.29 -2.90 -16.61
C GLU A 40 -22.51 -2.55 -15.14
N THR A 41 -23.38 -1.55 -14.96
CA THR A 41 -23.76 -0.88 -13.73
C THR A 41 -24.59 -1.78 -12.82
N HIS A 42 -24.36 -1.75 -11.51
CA HIS A 42 -25.42 -1.95 -10.52
C HIS A 42 -25.12 -1.15 -9.26
N ASN A 43 -25.92 -0.11 -9.06
CA ASN A 43 -25.99 0.68 -7.84
C ASN A 43 -26.62 -0.21 -6.74
N ARG A 44 -25.80 -1.00 -6.06
CA ARG A 44 -26.17 -1.59 -4.77
C ARG A 44 -25.23 -1.02 -3.72
N ARG A 45 -25.79 -0.44 -2.66
CA ARG A 45 -25.08 -0.36 -1.36
C ARG A 45 -24.68 -1.79 -1.02
N VAL A 46 -23.42 -2.13 -1.26
CA VAL A 46 -22.85 -3.37 -0.75
C VAL A 46 -22.69 -3.15 0.74
N SER A 47 -23.61 -3.70 1.52
CA SER A 47 -23.36 -3.99 2.93
C SER A 47 -22.13 -4.90 2.95
N MET A 48 -20.96 -4.31 3.24
CA MET A 48 -19.70 -5.05 3.29
C MET A 48 -19.68 -5.88 4.58
N SER A 49 -20.38 -7.02 4.54
CA SER A 49 -20.23 -8.05 5.57
C SER A 49 -18.78 -8.55 5.56
N ARG A 50 -18.23 -8.88 6.73
CA ARG A 50 -16.89 -9.44 6.90
C ARG A 50 -16.71 -10.68 6.04
N GLN A 51 -16.15 -10.53 4.84
CA GLN A 51 -15.92 -11.65 3.94
C GLN A 51 -14.55 -12.26 4.28
N LYS A 52 -14.56 -13.43 4.95
CA LYS A 52 -13.34 -14.23 5.13
C LYS A 52 -12.95 -14.83 3.77
N LEU A 53 -12.08 -14.14 3.04
CA LEU A 53 -11.43 -14.72 1.86
C LEU A 53 -10.47 -15.83 2.31
N ARG A 54 -10.81 -17.09 2.01
CA ARG A 54 -9.90 -18.24 2.20
C ARG A 54 -8.89 -18.27 1.05
N ILE A 55 -7.74 -17.65 1.24
CA ILE A 55 -6.60 -17.81 0.33
C ILE A 55 -5.83 -19.05 0.80
N HIS A 56 -5.72 -20.08 -0.06
CA HIS A 56 -5.00 -21.31 0.25
C HIS A 56 -3.54 -21.18 -0.17
N THR A 57 -2.60 -21.37 0.76
CA THR A 57 -1.14 -21.49 0.48
C THR A 57 -0.61 -22.86 0.91
N MET A 58 0.39 -23.38 0.17
CA MET A 58 0.96 -24.75 0.17
C MET A 58 1.95 -25.04 1.33
N PRO A 59 2.65 -26.21 1.41
CA PRO A 59 2.47 -27.22 2.46
C PRO A 59 3.51 -27.14 3.60
N ASP A 60 4.55 -26.32 3.46
CA ASP A 60 5.68 -26.26 4.41
C ASP A 60 5.50 -25.25 5.57
N LYS A 61 4.37 -24.55 5.59
CA LYS A 61 3.87 -23.84 6.77
C LYS A 61 2.39 -24.18 6.96
N PRO A 62 1.89 -24.30 8.20
CA PRO A 62 0.46 -24.44 8.41
C PRO A 62 -0.25 -23.30 7.67
N SER A 63 -1.18 -23.67 6.79
CA SER A 63 -1.93 -22.80 5.89
C SER A 63 -2.33 -21.49 6.58
N GLN A 64 -1.63 -20.38 6.28
CA GLN A 64 -1.98 -19.08 6.82
C GLN A 64 -3.27 -18.62 6.12
N THR A 65 -4.40 -18.82 6.78
CA THR A 65 -5.66 -18.23 6.34
C THR A 65 -5.61 -16.74 6.62
N LEU A 66 -5.41 -15.95 5.56
CA LEU A 66 -5.49 -14.49 5.62
C LEU A 66 -6.90 -14.07 6.05
N SER A 67 -6.97 -13.12 6.98
CA SER A 67 -8.22 -12.49 7.37
C SER A 67 -8.27 -11.09 6.77
N VAL A 68 -9.19 -10.87 5.84
CA VAL A 68 -9.37 -9.56 5.18
C VAL A 68 -10.65 -8.92 5.70
N ALA A 69 -10.58 -7.66 6.11
CA ALA A 69 -11.74 -6.89 6.55
C ALA A 69 -11.69 -5.47 5.97
N PRO A 70 -12.83 -4.85 5.63
CA PRO A 70 -12.85 -3.44 5.23
C PRO A 70 -12.37 -2.54 6.39
N LEU A 71 -11.76 -1.41 6.05
CA LEU A 71 -11.52 -0.33 7.01
C LEU A 71 -12.85 0.35 7.39
N GLU A 72 -12.87 1.05 8.52
CA GLU A 72 -13.96 1.97 8.89
C GLU A 72 -13.86 3.28 8.07
N ALA A 73 -13.83 3.14 6.74
CA ALA A 73 -13.66 4.21 5.77
C ALA A 73 -14.36 3.81 4.44
N PRO A 74 -14.58 4.74 3.49
CA PRO A 74 -15.24 4.43 2.23
C PRO A 74 -14.49 3.43 1.34
N PHE A 75 -13.18 3.27 1.53
CA PHE A 75 -12.32 2.34 0.81
C PHE A 75 -11.18 1.84 1.72
N GLY A 76 -10.44 0.86 1.22
CA GLY A 76 -9.34 0.22 1.93
C GLY A 76 -9.72 -1.04 2.68
N VAL A 77 -8.75 -1.91 2.85
CA VAL A 77 -8.88 -3.17 3.60
C VAL A 77 -7.71 -3.38 4.53
N ARG A 78 -7.98 -4.12 5.59
CA ARG A 78 -7.03 -4.60 6.57
C ARG A 78 -6.81 -6.10 6.39
N VAL A 79 -5.55 -6.52 6.45
CA VAL A 79 -5.12 -7.91 6.43
C VAL A 79 -4.54 -8.25 7.78
N ASP A 80 -5.15 -9.23 8.43
CA ASP A 80 -4.71 -9.86 9.67
C ASP A 80 -4.23 -11.30 9.36
N ASN A 81 -3.52 -11.92 10.31
CA ASN A 81 -2.96 -13.28 10.21
C ASN A 81 -1.91 -13.49 9.10
N LEU A 82 -1.12 -12.46 8.80
CA LEU A 82 0.02 -12.52 7.89
C LEU A 82 1.30 -12.18 8.64
N ASP A 83 2.39 -12.91 8.40
CA ASP A 83 3.71 -12.60 8.96
C ASP A 83 4.71 -12.34 7.82
N LEU A 84 5.14 -11.09 7.68
CA LEU A 84 6.04 -10.65 6.62
C LEU A 84 7.53 -10.96 6.89
N ARG A 85 7.86 -11.52 8.06
CA ARG A 85 9.25 -11.90 8.40
C ARG A 85 9.68 -13.20 7.71
N GLY A 86 8.73 -14.01 7.26
CA GLY A 86 8.99 -15.30 6.61
C GLY A 86 9.15 -15.20 5.10
N ASN A 87 9.31 -16.35 4.45
CA ASN A 87 9.29 -16.43 2.98
C ASN A 87 7.93 -16.00 2.45
N ILE A 88 7.95 -14.92 1.68
CA ILE A 88 6.82 -14.39 0.93
C ILE A 88 6.96 -14.95 -0.49
N ASN A 89 5.99 -15.75 -0.93
CA ASN A 89 6.01 -16.28 -2.28
C ASN A 89 5.24 -15.36 -3.25
N GLU A 90 5.48 -15.57 -4.54
CA GLU A 90 4.88 -14.80 -5.63
C GLU A 90 3.33 -14.80 -5.55
N ARG A 91 2.72 -15.96 -5.29
CA ARG A 91 1.26 -16.06 -5.19
C ARG A 91 0.67 -15.22 -4.05
N LEU A 92 1.37 -15.10 -2.93
CA LEU A 92 0.94 -14.22 -1.84
C LEU A 92 1.00 -12.75 -2.30
N ILE A 93 2.06 -12.35 -2.99
CA ILE A 93 2.19 -10.98 -3.52
C ILE A 93 1.11 -10.67 -4.54
N GLU A 94 0.81 -11.58 -5.46
CA GLU A 94 -0.28 -11.41 -6.42
C GLU A 94 -1.62 -11.18 -5.71
N ASN A 95 -1.91 -11.96 -4.67
CA ASN A 95 -3.13 -11.78 -3.88
C ASN A 95 -3.16 -10.43 -3.14
N LEU A 96 -2.03 -9.99 -2.58
CA LEU A 96 -1.94 -8.68 -1.91
C LEU A 96 -2.05 -7.54 -2.93
N ALA A 97 -1.48 -7.68 -4.12
CA ALA A 97 -1.62 -6.72 -5.21
C ALA A 97 -3.08 -6.62 -5.68
N ASP A 98 -3.78 -7.75 -5.82
CA ASP A 98 -5.21 -7.77 -6.14
C ASP A 98 -6.04 -7.02 -5.10
N LEU A 99 -5.77 -7.25 -3.81
CA LEU A 99 -6.42 -6.53 -2.72
C LEU A 99 -6.10 -5.02 -2.79
N LEU A 100 -4.83 -4.66 -2.96
CA LEU A 100 -4.39 -3.27 -3.02
C LEU A 100 -5.04 -2.53 -4.19
N TYR A 101 -4.98 -3.07 -5.42
CA TYR A 101 -5.56 -2.40 -6.58
C TYR A 101 -7.08 -2.36 -6.54
N ARG A 102 -7.75 -3.35 -5.92
CA ARG A 102 -9.21 -3.33 -5.76
C ARG A 102 -9.67 -2.33 -4.71
N HIS A 103 -8.95 -2.23 -3.60
CA HIS A 103 -9.39 -1.47 -2.43
C HIS A 103 -8.60 -0.17 -2.18
N ARG A 104 -7.64 0.16 -3.05
CA ARG A 104 -6.73 1.33 -3.03
C ARG A 104 -5.72 1.35 -1.88
N ILE A 105 -6.17 0.97 -0.68
CA ILE A 105 -5.37 0.93 0.55
C ILE A 105 -5.37 -0.49 1.12
N LEU A 106 -4.19 -0.95 1.52
CA LEU A 106 -3.97 -2.23 2.17
C LEU A 106 -3.20 -2.01 3.47
N VAL A 107 -3.81 -2.32 4.62
CA VAL A 107 -3.15 -2.25 5.93
C VAL A 107 -2.83 -3.66 6.39
N ILE A 108 -1.54 -4.00 6.53
CA ILE A 108 -1.11 -5.30 7.05
C ILE A 108 -0.82 -5.13 8.54
N ASN A 109 -1.65 -5.70 9.40
CA ASN A 109 -1.57 -5.48 10.84
C ASN A 109 -0.50 -6.33 11.53
N ASN A 110 -0.13 -5.93 12.74
CA ASN A 110 0.66 -6.74 13.68
C ASN A 110 2.05 -7.16 13.15
N GLN A 111 2.74 -6.24 12.50
CA GLN A 111 4.10 -6.49 12.01
C GLN A 111 5.15 -5.93 12.98
N SER A 112 6.28 -6.61 13.06
CA SER A 112 7.47 -6.13 13.76
C SER A 112 8.68 -6.50 12.90
N LEU A 113 8.95 -5.65 11.90
CA LEU A 113 10.01 -5.82 10.92
C LEU A 113 11.21 -4.94 11.27
N ASP A 114 12.41 -5.49 11.13
CA ASP A 114 13.63 -4.71 10.99
C ASP A 114 13.76 -4.09 9.58
N HIS A 115 14.83 -3.33 9.34
CA HIS A 115 15.04 -2.70 8.03
C HIS A 115 15.25 -3.73 6.92
N ALA A 116 15.97 -4.83 7.17
CA ALA A 116 16.24 -5.86 6.17
C ALA A 116 14.95 -6.56 5.74
N GLN A 117 14.10 -6.92 6.71
CA GLN A 117 12.81 -7.56 6.47
C GLN A 117 11.84 -6.63 5.74
N TYR A 118 11.77 -5.35 6.12
CA TYR A 118 10.93 -4.38 5.43
C TYR A 118 11.42 -4.11 3.99
N TYR A 119 12.73 -3.99 3.80
CA TYR A 119 13.36 -3.84 2.49
C TYR A 119 13.07 -5.05 1.58
N HIS A 120 13.29 -6.26 2.10
CA HIS A 120 13.02 -7.50 1.38
C HIS A 120 11.55 -7.62 0.98
N PHE A 121 10.61 -7.25 1.87
CA PHE A 121 9.19 -7.20 1.53
C PHE A 121 8.91 -6.19 0.41
N GLY A 122 9.52 -5.00 0.46
CA GLY A 122 9.39 -4.00 -0.58
C GLY A 122 9.86 -4.49 -1.96
N GLN A 123 10.97 -5.23 -2.01
CA GLN A 123 11.49 -5.81 -3.25
C GLN A 123 10.51 -6.78 -3.92
N GLN A 124 9.61 -7.39 -3.16
CA GLN A 124 8.60 -8.29 -3.72
C GLN A 124 7.57 -7.55 -4.59
N TRP A 125 7.44 -6.23 -4.45
CA TRP A 125 6.51 -5.39 -5.23
C TRP A 125 7.11 -4.82 -6.51
N GLY A 126 8.39 -5.11 -6.77
CA GLY A 126 9.13 -4.67 -7.95
C GLY A 126 10.37 -3.85 -7.61
N ARG A 127 10.83 -3.06 -8.59
CA ARG A 127 12.03 -2.22 -8.45
C ARG A 127 11.80 -1.09 -7.44
N LEU A 128 12.54 -1.11 -6.35
CA LEU A 128 12.55 -0.03 -5.36
C LEU A 128 13.11 1.28 -5.96
N ILE A 129 12.55 2.41 -5.55
CA ILE A 129 12.87 3.73 -6.10
C ILE A 129 13.54 4.57 -5.02
N ARG A 130 14.73 5.09 -5.31
CA ARG A 130 15.42 6.03 -4.41
C ARG A 130 14.71 7.37 -4.39
N HIS A 131 14.48 7.88 -3.19
CA HIS A 131 14.00 9.24 -3.00
C HIS A 131 15.08 10.25 -3.43
N VAL A 132 14.68 11.38 -4.01
CA VAL A 132 15.59 12.41 -4.55
C VAL A 132 16.33 13.18 -3.47
N LEU A 133 15.80 13.21 -2.24
CA LEU A 133 16.43 13.84 -1.09
C LEU A 133 17.29 12.81 -0.34
N ASP A 134 18.59 12.84 -0.62
CA ASP A 134 19.57 11.88 -0.10
C ASP A 134 19.63 11.83 1.43
N TYR A 135 19.47 12.97 2.10
CA TYR A 135 19.52 13.07 3.57
C TYR A 135 18.32 12.42 4.27
N LEU A 136 17.24 12.08 3.54
CA LEU A 136 16.12 11.32 4.08
C LEU A 136 16.34 9.81 4.01
N ARG A 137 17.36 9.34 3.29
CA ARG A 137 17.60 7.91 3.07
C ARG A 137 18.07 7.23 4.35
N VAL A 138 17.66 5.98 4.54
CA VAL A 138 18.11 5.16 5.67
C VAL A 138 19.53 4.68 5.39
N PRO A 139 20.50 4.84 6.32
CA PRO A 139 21.85 4.31 6.16
C PRO A 139 21.83 2.80 5.85
N GLY A 140 22.55 2.39 4.80
CA GLY A 140 22.59 1.01 4.32
C GLY A 140 21.41 0.60 3.41
N TYR A 141 20.36 1.42 3.31
CA TYR A 141 19.16 1.15 2.51
C TYR A 141 18.76 2.40 1.70
N PRO A 142 19.50 2.74 0.63
CA PRO A 142 19.30 4.00 -0.10
C PRO A 142 17.93 4.13 -0.79
N GLU A 143 17.21 3.04 -1.00
CA GLU A 143 15.83 3.04 -1.49
C GLU A 143 14.78 3.22 -0.40
N MET A 144 15.16 3.16 0.88
CA MET A 144 14.28 3.46 2.01
C MET A 144 14.49 4.88 2.49
N MET A 145 13.40 5.55 2.87
CA MET A 145 13.45 6.87 3.51
C MET A 145 12.83 6.84 4.90
N ALA A 146 13.37 7.65 5.80
CA ALA A 146 12.84 7.86 7.15
C ALA A 146 12.19 9.24 7.24
N ILE A 147 10.87 9.24 7.45
CA ILE A 147 10.05 10.43 7.70
C ILE A 147 9.78 10.50 9.20
N GLY A 148 10.01 11.65 9.80
CA GLY A 148 9.81 11.85 11.23
C GLY A 148 10.01 13.31 11.64
N ASN A 149 9.99 13.53 12.95
CA ASN A 149 10.21 14.84 13.58
C ASN A 149 11.02 14.70 14.89
N THR A 150 11.71 13.57 15.07
CA THR A 150 12.39 13.22 16.32
C THR A 150 13.91 13.24 16.22
N GLN A 151 14.46 13.19 15.00
CA GLN A 151 15.90 13.22 14.77
C GLN A 151 16.36 14.65 14.45
N GLU A 152 17.66 14.93 14.64
CA GLU A 152 18.25 16.25 14.33
C GLU A 152 17.97 16.68 12.89
N LYS A 153 18.12 15.74 11.94
CA LYS A 153 17.86 15.96 10.51
C LYS A 153 16.41 16.36 10.19
N ASP A 154 15.47 16.10 11.11
CA ASP A 154 14.04 16.34 10.95
C ASP A 154 13.58 17.65 11.62
N ARG A 155 14.50 18.44 12.21
CA ARG A 155 14.15 19.66 12.96
C ARG A 155 13.77 20.83 12.08
N ASP A 156 14.23 20.83 10.82
CA ASP A 156 13.83 21.85 9.86
C ASP A 156 12.33 21.72 9.49
N ALA A 157 11.64 22.86 9.44
CA ALA A 157 10.20 22.89 9.22
C ALA A 157 9.82 22.43 7.80
N ALA A 158 10.65 22.69 6.79
CA ALA A 158 10.38 22.25 5.43
C ALA A 158 10.48 20.72 5.32
N THR A 159 11.46 20.11 5.99
CA THR A 159 11.59 18.66 6.09
C THR A 159 10.39 18.03 6.81
N ARG A 160 9.98 18.60 7.96
CA ARG A 160 8.85 18.11 8.75
C ARG A 160 7.52 18.19 7.99
N ASN A 161 7.36 19.24 7.17
CA ASN A 161 6.11 19.53 6.48
C ASN A 161 6.12 19.13 5.00
N GLY A 162 7.13 18.39 4.53
CA GLY A 162 7.30 18.10 3.09
C GLY A 162 6.13 17.37 2.41
N ALA A 163 5.25 16.74 3.20
CA ALA A 163 4.11 15.95 2.73
C ALA A 163 2.73 16.51 3.17
N VAL A 164 2.66 17.75 3.68
CA VAL A 164 1.40 18.30 4.25
C VAL A 164 0.33 18.63 3.20
N HIS A 165 0.74 18.78 1.94
CA HIS A 165 -0.18 19.08 0.84
C HIS A 165 -0.68 17.79 0.17
N TRP A 166 -1.87 17.82 -0.44
CA TRP A 166 -2.36 16.71 -1.24
C TRP A 166 -1.41 16.44 -2.42
N HIS A 167 -0.91 15.22 -2.51
CA HIS A 167 0.00 14.79 -3.56
C HIS A 167 -0.12 13.29 -3.83
N THR A 168 0.52 12.83 -4.90
CA THR A 168 0.82 11.42 -5.15
C THR A 168 2.30 11.29 -5.47
N ASP A 169 2.95 10.27 -4.92
CA ASP A 169 4.41 10.16 -4.97
C ASP A 169 4.94 9.98 -6.40
N GLY A 170 5.97 10.76 -6.73
CA GLY A 170 6.62 10.66 -8.03
C GLY A 170 5.79 11.15 -9.21
N SER A 171 4.69 11.89 -8.99
CA SER A 171 3.86 12.48 -10.05
C SER A 171 4.62 13.36 -11.06
N TYR A 172 5.77 13.89 -10.66
CA TYR A 172 6.66 14.70 -11.50
C TYR A 172 7.56 13.86 -12.42
N LYS A 173 7.56 12.53 -12.32
CA LYS A 173 8.36 11.62 -13.16
C LYS A 173 7.53 11.12 -14.34
N ILE A 174 8.22 10.83 -15.45
CA ILE A 174 7.61 10.18 -16.63
C ILE A 174 7.02 8.82 -16.26
N GLU A 175 7.72 8.08 -15.40
CA GLU A 175 7.24 6.84 -14.78
C GLU A 175 6.99 7.11 -13.29
N PRO A 176 5.75 7.44 -12.89
CA PRO A 176 5.43 7.70 -11.49
C PRO A 176 5.59 6.45 -10.62
N THR A 177 5.65 6.67 -9.31
CA THR A 177 5.57 5.56 -8.34
C THR A 177 4.24 4.83 -8.53
N THR A 178 4.25 3.49 -8.42
CA THR A 178 3.06 2.64 -8.61
C THR A 178 2.45 2.17 -7.28
N VAL A 179 3.31 1.93 -6.27
CA VAL A 179 2.94 1.56 -4.91
C VAL A 179 3.83 2.34 -3.95
N THR A 180 3.23 2.98 -2.95
CA THR A 180 3.92 3.56 -1.81
C THR A 180 3.68 2.69 -0.59
N MET A 181 4.75 2.44 0.18
CA MET A 181 4.71 1.67 1.43
C MET A 181 5.14 2.53 2.60
N LEU A 182 4.32 2.59 3.65
CA LEU A 182 4.62 3.28 4.90
C LEU A 182 4.66 2.27 6.06
N TYR A 183 5.67 2.36 6.92
CA TYR A 183 5.79 1.53 8.11
C TYR A 183 6.00 2.40 9.36
N ALA A 184 4.96 2.49 10.19
CA ALA A 184 4.99 3.30 11.40
C ALA A 184 5.89 2.67 12.47
N ARG A 185 7.05 3.28 12.75
CA ARG A 185 7.96 2.86 13.85
C ARG A 185 7.57 3.50 15.17
N VAL A 186 7.21 4.78 15.14
CA VAL A 186 6.74 5.56 16.28
C VAL A 186 5.56 6.39 15.79
N ALA A 187 4.44 6.33 16.50
CA ALA A 187 3.25 7.12 16.21
C ALA A 187 2.82 7.87 17.49
N PRO A 188 2.37 9.14 17.37
CA PRO A 188 1.91 9.89 18.53
C PRO A 188 0.62 9.28 19.12
N LYS A 189 0.26 9.70 20.34
CA LYS A 189 -0.96 9.23 21.00
C LYS A 189 -2.23 9.79 20.34
N LEU A 190 -2.13 10.99 19.78
CA LEU A 190 -3.18 11.75 19.12
C LEU A 190 -2.53 12.48 17.93
N GLY A 191 -3.23 12.56 16.80
CA GLY A 191 -2.70 13.15 15.58
C GLY A 191 -1.82 12.18 14.77
N GLY A 192 -1.22 12.69 13.70
CA GLY A 192 -0.30 11.92 12.84
C GLY A 192 -1.01 10.98 11.86
N GLU A 193 -2.31 11.15 11.68
CA GLU A 193 -3.08 10.43 10.68
C GLU A 193 -2.61 10.77 9.28
N THR A 194 -2.62 9.77 8.39
CA THR A 194 -2.45 9.98 6.95
C THR A 194 -3.82 10.01 6.30
N LEU A 195 -4.13 11.11 5.63
CA LEU A 195 -5.38 11.25 4.88
C LEU A 195 -5.18 10.71 3.45
N PHE A 196 -6.20 10.02 2.93
CA PHE A 196 -6.19 9.46 1.58
C PHE A 196 -7.43 9.92 0.82
N ASN A 197 -7.32 10.04 -0.51
CA ASN A 197 -8.42 10.36 -1.41
C ASN A 197 -8.44 9.39 -2.61
N ASP A 198 -9.61 8.84 -2.93
CA ASP A 198 -9.78 7.99 -4.12
C ASP A 198 -10.08 8.86 -5.34
N MET A 199 -9.05 9.11 -6.15
CA MET A 199 -9.17 9.93 -7.36
C MET A 199 -10.09 9.31 -8.41
N VAL A 200 -10.29 7.99 -8.42
CA VAL A 200 -11.27 7.34 -9.32
C VAL A 200 -12.69 7.67 -8.88
N ALA A 201 -12.95 7.61 -7.56
CA ALA A 201 -14.25 8.00 -7.02
C ALA A 201 -14.51 9.51 -7.22
N ALA A 202 -13.48 10.35 -7.00
CA ALA A 202 -13.57 11.79 -7.23
C ALA A 202 -13.90 12.13 -8.68
N TYR A 203 -13.20 11.52 -9.66
CA TYR A 203 -13.48 11.73 -11.08
C TYR A 203 -14.91 11.30 -11.45
N LYS A 204 -15.37 10.14 -10.95
CA LYS A 204 -16.72 9.65 -11.20
C LYS A 204 -17.83 10.53 -10.60
N ALA A 205 -17.52 11.31 -9.57
CA ALA A 205 -18.45 12.24 -8.95
C ALA A 205 -18.57 13.57 -9.72
N LEU A 206 -17.72 13.82 -10.71
CA LEU A 206 -17.83 14.99 -11.59
C LEU A 206 -19.03 14.86 -12.54
N GLU A 207 -19.57 16.00 -12.97
CA GLU A 207 -20.59 16.01 -14.01
C GLU A 207 -20.03 15.47 -15.34
N PRO A 208 -20.85 14.85 -16.21
CA PRO A 208 -20.37 14.25 -17.45
C PRO A 208 -19.58 15.20 -18.36
N GLN A 209 -19.91 16.50 -18.34
CA GLN A 209 -19.17 17.51 -19.10
C GLN A 209 -17.78 17.78 -18.51
N GLN A 210 -17.65 17.78 -17.18
CA GLN A 210 -16.35 17.96 -16.50
C GLN A 210 -15.45 16.74 -16.69
N GLN A 211 -16.02 15.53 -16.69
CA GLN A 211 -15.29 14.30 -16.96
C GLN A 211 -14.64 14.30 -18.36
N LYS A 212 -15.32 14.85 -19.37
CA LYS A 212 -14.78 14.94 -20.75
C LYS A 212 -13.61 15.92 -20.88
N LEU A 213 -13.45 16.85 -19.94
CA LEU A 213 -12.43 17.88 -19.96
C LEU A 213 -11.17 17.52 -19.17
N ALA A 214 -11.24 16.48 -18.34
CA ALA A 214 -10.13 16.01 -17.50
C ALA A 214 -9.43 14.81 -18.15
#